data_AF-A0A2D9QV59-F1
#
_entry.id   AF-A0A2D9QV59-F1
#
_cell.length_a   1.000
_cell.length_b   1.000
_cell.length_c   1.000
_cell.angle_alpha   90.00
_cell.angle_beta   90.00
_cell.angle_gamma   90.00
#
_symmetry.space_group_name_H-M   'P 1'
#
loop_
_entity.id
_entity.type
_entity.pdbx_description
1 polymer ?
#
loop_
_entity_poly.entity_id
_entity_poly.type
_entity_poly.pdbx_seq_one_letter_code
_entity_poly.pdbx_strand_id
1 'polypeptide(L)'
;MVWGLGQIGEDAVPALIQILQDQDVGSIDRVNAARVLGEIGKEITVSALMQALQNKHEMVRQSAAQALTKIGTPEALKAIEEYQSRQ
;
A
#
# COMPACT_ATOMS: atom_id res chain seq x y z
N MET A 1 -22.10 -1.34 7.68
CA MET A 1 -21.18 -1.54 8.82
C MET A 1 -20.07 -0.53 8.70
N VAL A 2 -19.96 0.36 9.68
CA VAL A 2 -19.07 1.53 9.69
C VAL A 2 -17.68 1.09 10.12
N TRP A 3 -16.69 1.41 9.31
CA TRP A 3 -15.28 1.10 9.53
C TRP A 3 -14.77 1.91 10.73
N GLY A 4 -14.31 1.23 11.78
CA GLY A 4 -13.63 1.82 12.93
C GLY A 4 -12.22 2.28 12.54
N LEU A 5 -12.12 3.49 11.99
CA LEU A 5 -10.92 3.99 11.28
C LEU A 5 -9.83 4.62 12.16
N GLY A 6 -9.96 4.67 13.49
CA GLY A 6 -9.07 5.49 14.32
C GLY A 6 -8.07 4.75 15.21
N GLN A 7 -8.45 3.61 15.79
CA GLN A 7 -7.80 3.10 17.00
C GLN A 7 -6.90 1.87 16.77
N ILE A 8 -6.80 1.42 15.51
CA ILE A 8 -6.33 0.09 15.17
C ILE A 8 -5.07 0.17 14.28
N GLY A 9 -4.14 1.07 14.60
CA GLY A 9 -2.97 1.33 13.74
C GLY A 9 -2.13 0.09 13.41
N GLU A 10 -1.99 -0.86 14.34
CA GLU A 10 -1.23 -2.11 14.08
C GLU A 10 -2.09 -3.33 13.73
N ASP A 11 -3.31 -3.41 14.26
CA ASP A 11 -4.24 -4.53 14.06
C ASP A 11 -5.08 -4.38 12.78
N ALA A 12 -5.12 -3.19 12.16
CA ALA A 12 -5.81 -2.95 10.89
C ALA A 12 -4.97 -3.33 9.68
N VAL A 13 -3.70 -3.73 9.85
CA VAL A 13 -2.82 -4.15 8.76
C VAL A 13 -3.47 -5.19 7.84
N PRO A 14 -4.00 -6.32 8.35
CA PRO A 14 -4.69 -7.29 7.51
C PRO A 14 -5.96 -6.72 6.83
N ALA A 15 -6.72 -5.86 7.52
CA ALA A 15 -7.91 -5.23 6.95
C ALA A 15 -7.57 -4.25 5.81
N LEU A 16 -6.51 -3.47 5.96
CA LEU A 16 -6.04 -2.53 4.93
C LEU A 16 -5.45 -3.26 3.73
N ILE A 17 -4.76 -4.38 3.94
CA ILE A 17 -4.33 -5.27 2.85
C ILE A 17 -5.54 -5.78 2.08
N GLN A 18 -6.60 -6.18 2.80
CA GLN A 18 -7.83 -6.64 2.18
C GLN A 18 -8.49 -5.54 1.35
N ILE A 19 -8.57 -4.30 1.85
CA ILE A 19 -9.04 -3.12 1.09
C ILE A 19 -8.21 -2.89 -0.18
N LEU A 20 -6.89 -3.02 -0.08
CA LEU A 20 -5.99 -2.78 -1.20
C LEU A 20 -6.26 -3.77 -2.36
N GLN A 21 -6.54 -5.03 -2.00
CA GLN A 21 -6.82 -6.12 -2.93
C GLN A 21 -8.28 -6.14 -3.41
N ASP A 22 -9.22 -5.62 -2.61
CA ASP A 22 -10.65 -5.63 -2.91
C ASP A 22 -10.94 -4.79 -4.15
N GLN A 23 -11.42 -5.41 -5.23
CA GLN A 23 -11.68 -4.75 -6.52
C GLN A 23 -12.90 -3.80 -6.51
N ASP A 24 -13.81 -3.96 -5.56
CA ASP A 24 -15.00 -3.11 -5.43
C ASP A 24 -14.70 -1.78 -4.72
N VAL A 25 -13.58 -1.70 -4.01
CA VAL A 25 -13.20 -0.51 -3.25
C VAL A 25 -12.61 0.57 -4.18
N GLY A 26 -13.05 1.81 -3.96
CA GLY A 26 -12.63 2.96 -4.76
C GLY A 26 -11.12 3.19 -4.72
N SER A 27 -10.56 3.75 -5.79
CA SER A 27 -9.12 3.99 -5.92
C SER A 27 -8.57 4.91 -4.81
N ILE A 28 -9.42 5.77 -4.24
CA ILE A 28 -9.10 6.67 -3.13
C ILE A 28 -8.87 5.89 -1.83
N ASP A 29 -9.73 4.92 -1.53
CA ASP A 29 -9.61 4.11 -0.32
C ASP A 29 -8.38 3.19 -0.39
N ARG A 30 -8.03 2.69 -1.58
CA ARG A 30 -6.76 1.97 -1.79
C ARG A 30 -5.53 2.85 -1.60
N VAL A 31 -5.57 4.09 -2.09
CA VAL A 31 -4.51 5.07 -1.85
C VAL A 31 -4.33 5.30 -0.36
N ASN A 32 -5.42 5.50 0.36
CA ASN A 32 -5.39 5.67 1.82
C ASN A 32 -4.84 4.41 2.51
N ALA A 33 -5.28 3.22 2.11
CA ALA A 33 -4.78 1.98 2.65
C ALA A 33 -3.27 1.81 2.41
N ALA A 34 -2.79 2.04 1.19
CA ALA A 34 -1.36 1.99 0.86
C ALA A 34 -0.55 2.97 1.71
N ARG A 35 -1.02 4.20 1.86
CA ARG A 35 -0.35 5.24 2.67
C ARG A 35 -0.24 4.83 4.13
N VAL A 36 -1.34 4.38 4.73
CA VAL A 36 -1.37 3.94 6.13
C VAL A 36 -0.48 2.73 6.33
N LEU A 37 -0.49 1.76 5.40
CA LEU A 37 0.41 0.60 5.44
C LEU A 37 1.90 0.99 5.39
N GLY A 38 2.25 1.98 4.57
CA GLY A 38 3.60 2.54 4.53
C GLY A 38 4.01 3.29 5.79
N GLU A 39 3.05 3.94 6.47
CA GLU A 39 3.29 4.57 7.79
C GLU A 39 3.47 3.54 8.90
N ILE A 40 2.79 2.39 8.81
CA ILE A 40 2.93 1.28 9.76
C ILE A 40 4.30 0.59 9.60
N GLY A 41 4.84 0.52 8.39
CA GLY A 41 6.21 0.04 8.18
C GLY A 41 6.39 -1.47 8.31
N LYS A 42 5.31 -2.28 8.30
CA LYS A 42 5.41 -3.74 8.46
C LYS A 42 5.77 -4.44 7.15
N GLU A 43 6.67 -5.42 7.21
CA GLU A 43 7.08 -6.26 6.08
C GLU A 43 5.92 -6.96 5.36
N ILE A 44 4.90 -7.40 6.11
CA ILE A 44 3.71 -8.05 5.54
C ILE A 44 2.97 -7.17 4.50
N THR A 45 3.17 -5.86 4.56
CA THR A 45 2.54 -4.91 3.64
C THR A 45 3.29 -4.80 2.32
N VAL A 46 4.56 -5.20 2.25
CA VAL A 46 5.41 -5.08 1.06
C VAL A 46 4.81 -5.84 -0.13
N SER A 47 4.35 -7.08 0.09
CA SER A 47 3.70 -7.87 -0.96
C SER A 47 2.43 -7.22 -1.48
N ALA A 48 1.63 -6.61 -0.59
CA ALA A 48 0.40 -5.91 -0.98
C ALA A 48 0.72 -4.63 -1.77
N LEU A 49 1.70 -3.85 -1.31
CA LEU A 49 2.14 -2.62 -1.97
C LEU A 49 2.76 -2.89 -3.34
N MET A 50 3.50 -3.99 -3.51
CA MET A 50 3.99 -4.42 -4.83
C MET A 50 2.85 -4.71 -5.80
N GLN A 51 1.74 -5.29 -5.35
CA GLN A 51 0.55 -5.44 -6.20
C GLN A 51 -0.09 -4.08 -6.53
N ALA A 52 -0.12 -3.16 -5.57
CA ALA A 52 -0.62 -1.80 -5.80
C ALA A 52 0.24 -0.99 -6.79
N LEU A 53 1.54 -1.26 -6.91
CA LEU A 53 2.40 -0.70 -7.96
C LEU A 53 1.98 -1.13 -9.38
N GLN A 54 1.28 -2.26 -9.52
CA GLN A 54 0.76 -2.74 -10.80
C GLN A 54 -0.68 -2.26 -11.06
N ASN A 55 -1.22 -1.42 -10.19
CA ASN A 55 -2.59 -0.94 -10.33
C ASN A 55 -2.73 -0.01 -11.56
N LYS A 56 -3.89 -0.09 -12.22
CA LYS A 56 -4.24 0.76 -13.37
C LYS A 56 -4.21 2.26 -13.03
N HIS A 57 -4.51 2.61 -11.77
CA HIS A 57 -4.55 3.99 -11.32
C HIS A 57 -3.18 4.51 -10.89
N GLU A 58 -2.74 5.60 -11.50
CA GLU A 58 -1.45 6.24 -11.20
C GLU A 58 -1.31 6.67 -9.74
N MET A 59 -2.36 7.25 -9.15
CA MET A 59 -2.34 7.67 -7.73
C MET A 59 -2.05 6.51 -6.77
N VAL A 60 -2.61 5.32 -7.08
CA VAL A 60 -2.38 4.10 -6.29
C VAL A 60 -0.93 3.66 -6.41
N ARG A 61 -0.36 3.70 -7.63
CA ARG A 61 1.06 3.37 -7.86
C ARG A 61 2.00 4.32 -7.12
N GLN A 62 1.77 5.63 -7.22
CA GLN A 62 2.61 6.63 -6.53
C GLN A 62 2.55 6.46 -5.01
N SER A 63 1.36 6.22 -4.46
CA SER A 63 1.19 5.99 -3.02
C SER A 63 1.88 4.71 -2.57
N ALA A 64 1.79 3.64 -3.37
CA ALA A 64 2.48 2.39 -3.10
C ALA A 64 4.00 2.55 -3.14
N ALA A 65 4.53 3.28 -4.12
CA ALA A 65 5.96 3.59 -4.20
C ALA A 65 6.44 4.36 -2.96
N GLN A 66 5.71 5.40 -2.54
CA GLN A 66 6.06 6.16 -1.34
C GLN A 66 6.01 5.31 -0.07
N ALA A 67 5.01 4.43 0.05
CA ALA A 67 4.88 3.52 1.17
C ALA A 67 6.05 2.52 1.23
N LEU A 68 6.45 1.96 0.08
CA LEU A 68 7.61 1.08 -0.05
C LEU A 68 8.92 1.81 0.30
N THR A 69 9.12 3.04 -0.17
CA THR A 69 10.27 3.87 0.22
C THR A 69 10.32 4.10 1.73
N LYS A 70 9.17 4.32 2.39
CA LYS A 70 9.10 4.48 3.84
C LYS A 70 9.44 3.21 4.61
N ILE A 71 9.00 2.05 4.11
CA ILE A 71 9.30 0.75 4.73
C ILE A 71 10.80 0.45 4.69
N GLY A 72 11.47 0.76 3.57
CA GLY A 72 12.92 0.67 3.45
C GLY A 72 13.47 -0.76 3.47
N THR A 73 12.62 -1.78 3.27
CA THR A 73 13.07 -3.18 3.16
C THR A 73 13.75 -3.42 1.80
N PRO A 74 14.64 -4.44 1.69
CA PRO A 74 15.32 -4.76 0.44
C PRO A 74 14.35 -5.00 -0.73
N GLU A 75 13.24 -5.70 -0.47
CA GLU A 75 12.18 -5.95 -1.45
C GLU A 75 11.48 -4.65 -1.87
N ALA A 76 11.24 -3.74 -0.93
CA ALA A 76 10.60 -2.47 -1.20
C ALA A 76 11.49 -1.54 -2.03
N LEU A 77 12.79 -1.50 -1.70
CA LEU A 77 13.81 -0.77 -2.48
C LEU A 77 13.92 -1.32 -3.91
N LYS A 78 13.93 -2.64 -4.06
CA LYS A 78 13.95 -3.25 -5.39
C LYS A 78 12.69 -2.93 -6.21
N ALA A 79 11.52 -2.94 -5.56
CA ALA A 79 10.26 -2.63 -6.22
C ALA A 79 10.17 -1.15 -6.68
N ILE A 80 10.72 -0.20 -5.92
CA ILE A 80 10.78 1.20 -6.35
C ILE A 80 11.82 1.43 -7.44
N GLU A 81 12.96 0.71 -7.44
CA GLU A 81 13.95 0.77 -8.52
C GLU A 81 13.35 0.27 -9.84
N GLU A 82 12.62 -0.85 -9.81
CA GLU A 82 11.91 -1.36 -10.98
C GLU A 82 10.82 -0.39 -11.46
N TYR A 83 10.13 0.30 -10.54
CA TYR A 83 9.14 1.33 -10.89
C TYR A 83 9.80 2.55 -11.54
N GLN A 84 10.91 3.03 -10.99
CA GLN A 84 11.68 4.16 -11.54
C GLN A 84 12.31 3.83 -12.90
N SER A 85 12.73 2.58 -13.11
CA SER A 85 13.27 2.12 -14.39
C SER A 85 12.20 1.93 -15.48
N ARG A 86 10.92 1.88 -15.11
CA ARG A 86 9.78 1.71 -16.03
C ARG A 86 9.07 3.03 -16.39
N GLN A 87 9.47 4.14 -15.77
CA GLN A 87 9.04 5.50 -16.14
C GLN A 87 10.01 6.09 -17.17
#